data_AF-A0A3B7MTT8-F1
#
_entry.id   AF-A0A3B7MTT8-F1
#
_cell.length_a   1.000
_cell.length_b   1.000
_cell.length_c   1.000
_cell.angle_alpha   90.00
_cell.angle_beta   90.00
_cell.angle_gamma   90.00
#
_symmetry.space_group_name_H-M   'P 1'
#
loop_
_entity.id
_entity.type
_entity.pdbx_description
1 polymer ?
#
loop_
_entity_poly.entity_id
_entity_poly.type
_entity_poly.pdbx_seq_one_letter_code
_entity_poly.pdbx_strand_id
1 'polypeptide(L)'
;MKPEIANSKNDRLLHQLDNARKAGKLSSGMKEVWNAATHRRATLLLVEEDYPFNSREVIEDIMEKVLKTGGDVEFVAPGILLHYQHIALIE
;
A
#
# COMPACT_ATOMS: atom_id res chain seq x y z
N MET A 1 -29.25 -7.20 12.25
CA MET A 1 -28.09 -8.10 12.40
C MET A 1 -26.85 -7.25 12.17
N LYS A 2 -26.04 -6.96 13.20
CA LYS A 2 -24.77 -6.23 13.02
C LYS A 2 -23.67 -7.29 12.91
N PRO A 3 -22.86 -7.32 11.84
CA PRO A 3 -21.64 -8.11 11.88
C PRO A 3 -20.58 -7.34 12.66
N GLU A 4 -20.07 -8.02 13.69
CA GLU A 4 -18.72 -8.08 14.25
C GLU A 4 -17.77 -6.88 14.19
N ILE A 5 -17.03 -6.73 15.29
CA ILE A 5 -15.94 -5.77 15.54
C ILE A 5 -14.67 -6.20 14.77
N ALA A 6 -14.78 -6.26 13.44
CA ALA A 6 -13.67 -6.24 12.49
C ALA A 6 -14.00 -5.05 11.55
N ASN A 7 -13.31 -3.90 11.56
CA ASN A 7 -11.95 -3.83 11.06
C ASN A 7 -11.33 -2.42 11.28
N SER A 8 -11.17 -1.93 12.52
CA SER A 8 -10.72 -0.54 12.78
C SER A 8 -9.40 -0.15 12.09
N LYS A 9 -8.48 -1.11 11.91
CA LYS A 9 -7.25 -0.92 11.14
C LYS A 9 -7.54 -0.77 9.65
N ASN A 10 -8.26 -1.71 9.04
CA ASN A 10 -8.53 -1.69 7.60
C ASN A 10 -9.38 -0.48 7.21
N ASP A 11 -10.39 -0.12 8.01
CA ASP A 11 -11.20 1.08 7.79
C ASP A 11 -10.33 2.34 7.82
N ARG A 12 -9.38 2.41 8.77
CA ARG A 12 -8.41 3.50 8.86
C ARG A 12 -7.50 3.55 7.61
N LEU A 13 -6.98 2.42 7.18
CA LEU A 13 -6.09 2.33 6.00
C LEU A 13 -6.84 2.69 4.71
N LEU A 14 -8.07 2.20 4.53
CA LEU A 14 -8.92 2.57 3.40
C LEU A 14 -9.27 4.07 3.40
N HIS A 15 -9.53 4.64 4.58
CA HIS A 15 -9.74 6.07 4.71
C HIS A 15 -8.48 6.89 4.37
N GLN A 16 -7.28 6.42 4.77
CA GLN A 16 -6.01 7.04 4.37
C GLN A 16 -5.79 6.96 2.85
N LEU A 17 -6.06 5.81 2.23
CA LEU A 17 -5.99 5.61 0.79
C LEU A 17 -6.94 6.55 0.03
N ASP A 18 -8.20 6.68 0.47
CA ASP A 18 -9.16 7.56 -0.19
C ASP A 18 -8.77 9.04 -0.08
N ASN A 19 -8.25 9.47 1.08
CA ASN A 19 -7.73 10.83 1.26
C ASN A 19 -6.49 11.09 0.38
N ALA A 20 -5.55 10.16 0.34
CA ALA A 20 -4.36 10.27 -0.51
C ALA A 20 -4.74 10.33 -2.00
N ARG A 21 -5.68 9.48 -2.43
CA ARG A 21 -6.22 9.48 -3.79
C ARG A 21 -6.85 10.82 -4.16
N LYS A 22 -7.72 11.36 -3.29
CA LYS A 22 -8.35 12.67 -3.49
C LYS A 22 -7.32 13.82 -3.53
N ALA A 23 -6.23 13.69 -2.80
CA ALA A 23 -5.14 14.66 -2.79
C ALA A 23 -4.14 14.49 -3.95
N GLY A 24 -4.29 13.47 -4.80
CA GLY A 24 -3.33 13.16 -5.87
C GLY A 24 -1.97 12.65 -5.36
N LYS A 25 -1.94 12.08 -4.16
CA LYS A 25 -0.75 11.58 -3.45
C LYS A 25 -0.77 10.06 -3.28
N LEU A 26 -1.39 9.37 -4.24
CA LEU A 26 -1.51 7.92 -4.22
C LEU A 26 -0.98 7.36 -5.53
N SER A 27 -0.03 6.43 -5.40
CA SER A 27 0.44 5.56 -6.47
C SER A 27 -0.05 4.14 -6.20
N SER A 28 -0.59 3.45 -7.20
CA SER A 28 -1.11 2.09 -7.05
C SER A 28 -0.79 1.23 -8.26
N GLY A 29 -0.51 -0.05 -8.05
CA GLY A 29 0.08 -0.92 -9.06
C GLY A 29 1.60 -0.86 -9.09
N MET A 30 2.22 -1.99 -9.46
CA MET A 30 3.66 -2.21 -9.31
C MET A 30 4.52 -1.13 -9.99
N LYS A 31 4.13 -0.70 -11.20
CA LYS A 31 4.89 0.27 -11.98
C LYS A 31 4.88 1.66 -11.34
N GLU A 32 3.70 2.16 -10.97
CA GLU A 32 3.53 3.45 -10.33
C GLU A 32 4.20 3.47 -8.96
N VAL A 33 4.01 2.41 -8.16
CA VAL A 33 4.62 2.26 -6.84
C VAL A 33 6.14 2.23 -6.93
N TRP A 34 6.73 1.46 -7.85
CA TRP A 34 8.18 1.45 -8.08
C TRP A 34 8.73 2.85 -8.41
N ASN A 35 8.05 3.56 -9.31
CA ASN A 35 8.44 4.90 -9.70
C ASN A 35 8.36 5.88 -8.53
N ALA A 36 7.28 5.83 -7.74
CA ALA A 36 7.09 6.71 -6.60
C ALA A 36 8.10 6.41 -5.47
N ALA A 37 8.33 5.14 -5.12
CA ALA A 37 9.31 4.74 -4.10
C ALA A 37 10.75 5.12 -4.46
N THR A 38 11.07 5.22 -5.75
CA THR A 38 12.42 5.58 -6.23
C THR A 38 12.66 7.10 -6.26
N HIS A 39 11.62 7.90 -6.52
CA HIS A 39 11.79 9.32 -6.86
C HIS A 39 11.12 10.29 -5.88
N ARG A 40 10.30 9.81 -4.95
CA ARG A 40 9.45 10.66 -4.11
C ARG A 40 9.59 10.29 -2.65
N ARG A 41 9.12 11.18 -1.77
CA ARG A 41 9.05 10.89 -0.34
C ARG A 41 7.88 9.92 -0.13
N ALA A 42 8.19 8.64 0.05
CA ALA A 42 7.22 7.63 0.39
C ALA A 42 6.86 7.73 1.87
N THR A 43 5.58 7.63 2.23
CA THR A 43 5.14 7.70 3.64
C THR A 43 4.58 6.37 4.13
N LEU A 44 3.79 5.67 3.32
CA LEU A 44 3.21 4.38 3.70
C LEU A 44 3.03 3.49 2.46
N LEU A 45 3.64 2.30 2.49
CA LEU A 45 3.41 1.22 1.53
C LEU A 45 2.40 0.22 2.10
N LEU A 46 1.43 -0.15 1.28
CA LEU A 46 0.41 -1.17 1.57
C LEU A 46 0.51 -2.30 0.55
N VAL A 47 0.61 -3.53 1.03
CA VAL A 47 0.73 -4.75 0.20
C VAL A 47 -0.26 -5.81 0.70
N GLU A 48 -0.95 -6.50 -0.21
CA GLU A 48 -1.74 -7.67 0.20
C GLU A 48 -0.83 -8.83 0.62
N GLU A 49 -1.21 -9.54 1.68
CA GLU A 49 -0.43 -10.66 2.24
C GLU A 49 -0.20 -11.81 1.24
N ASP A 50 -1.12 -11.98 0.27
CA ASP A 50 -1.06 -13.00 -0.77
C ASP A 50 -0.54 -12.48 -2.12
N TYR A 51 0.11 -11.32 -2.14
CA TYR A 51 0.67 -10.77 -3.38
C TYR A 51 1.62 -11.79 -4.05
N PRO A 52 1.51 -12.00 -5.38
CA PRO A 52 2.21 -13.07 -6.09
C PRO A 52 3.72 -13.20 -5.82
N PHE A 53 4.16 -14.43 -5.56
CA PHE A 53 5.57 -14.77 -5.26
C PHE A 53 6.55 -14.37 -6.36
N ASN A 54 6.13 -14.38 -7.63
CA ASN A 54 6.98 -13.95 -8.76
C ASN A 54 7.37 -12.46 -8.70
N SER A 55 6.76 -11.69 -7.80
CA SER A 55 7.05 -10.27 -7.60
C SER A 55 7.81 -10.00 -6.30
N ARG A 56 8.19 -11.05 -5.55
CA ARG A 56 8.76 -10.93 -4.21
C ARG A 56 10.04 -10.10 -4.17
N GLU A 57 10.99 -10.36 -5.08
CA GLU A 57 12.26 -9.61 -5.13
C GLU A 57 12.03 -8.10 -5.37
N VAL A 58 11.08 -7.77 -6.25
CA VAL A 58 10.72 -6.37 -6.56
C VAL A 58 10.05 -5.72 -5.36
N ILE A 59 9.16 -6.44 -4.66
CA ILE A 59 8.49 -5.93 -3.46
C ILE A 59 9.51 -5.69 -2.35
N GLU A 60 10.45 -6.61 -2.12
CA GLU A 60 11.51 -6.47 -1.12
C GLU A 60 12.34 -5.20 -1.39
N ASP A 61 12.68 -4.92 -2.66
CA ASP A 61 13.42 -3.71 -3.02
C ASP A 61 12.60 -2.41 -2.88
N ILE A 62 11.28 -2.47 -3.15
CA ILE A 62 10.37 -1.34 -2.87
C ILE A 62 10.29 -1.08 -1.37
N MET A 63 10.11 -2.13 -0.56
CA MET A 63 10.05 -2.04 0.89
C MET A 63 11.33 -1.41 1.45
N GLU A 64 12.49 -1.85 0.99
CA GLU A 64 13.78 -1.30 1.40
C GLU A 64 13.87 0.20 1.10
N LYS A 65 13.45 0.63 -0.10
CA LYS A 65 13.43 2.06 -0.48
C LYS A 65 12.51 2.89 0.42
N VAL A 66 11.29 2.42 0.67
CA VAL A 66 10.31 3.11 1.53
C VAL A 66 10.88 3.29 2.94
N LEU A 67 11.39 2.21 3.53
CA LEU A 67 11.99 2.23 4.87
C LEU A 67 13.22 3.15 4.94
N LYS A 68 14.09 3.16 3.92
CA LYS A 68 15.24 4.07 3.85
C LYS A 68 14.86 5.54 3.83
N THR A 69 13.67 5.87 3.33
CA THR A 69 13.15 7.25 3.33
C THR A 69 12.38 7.61 4.60
N GLY A 70 12.26 6.68 5.55
CA GLY A 70 11.54 6.86 6.81
C GLY A 70 10.03 6.66 6.71
N GLY A 71 9.55 6.06 5.60
CA GLY A 71 8.16 5.62 5.48
C GLY A 71 7.94 4.25 6.12
N ASP A 72 6.67 3.87 6.28
CA ASP A 72 6.24 2.61 6.88
C ASP A 72 5.76 1.60 5.82
N VAL A 73 5.73 0.31 6.20
CA VAL A 73 5.16 -0.78 5.39
C VAL A 73 4.10 -1.50 6.21
N GLU A 74 2.93 -1.70 5.62
CA GLU A 74 1.82 -2.42 6.23
C GLU A 74 1.29 -3.50 5.28
N PHE A 75 1.05 -4.68 5.82
CA PHE A 75 0.38 -5.76 5.11
C PHE A 75 -1.11 -5.78 5.45
N VAL A 76 -1.92 -6.08 4.45
CA VAL A 76 -3.38 -6.18 4.58
C VAL A 76 -3.89 -7.51 4.06
N ALA A 77 -5.05 -7.91 4.58
CA ALA A 77 -5.70 -9.14 4.15
C ALA A 77 -5.97 -9.14 2.63
N PRO A 78 -5.98 -10.32 2.00
CA PRO A 78 -6.33 -10.47 0.59
C PRO A 78 -7.66 -9.79 0.24
N GLY A 79 -7.69 -9.11 -0.90
CA GLY A 79 -8.89 -8.47 -1.43
C GLY A 79 -9.13 -7.02 -0.98
N ILE A 80 -8.41 -6.53 0.04
CA ILE A 80 -8.56 -5.15 0.55
C ILE A 80 -8.12 -4.09 -0.48
N LEU A 81 -7.13 -4.42 -1.32
CA LEU A 81 -6.52 -3.55 -2.32
C LEU A 81 -6.91 -3.93 -3.76
N LEU A 82 -8.03 -4.62 -3.99
CA LEU A 82 -8.49 -5.00 -5.34
C LEU A 82 -8.56 -3.80 -6.29
N HIS A 83 -9.08 -2.66 -5.82
CA HIS A 83 -9.18 -1.43 -6.60
C HIS A 83 -7.85 -0.68 -6.78
N TYR A 84 -6.80 -1.15 -6.11
CA TYR A 84 -5.45 -0.59 -6.11
C TYR A 84 -4.42 -1.58 -6.67
N GLN A 85 -4.86 -2.59 -7.43
CA GLN A 85 -3.97 -3.58 -8.04
C GLN A 85 -3.06 -4.28 -7.00
N HIS A 86 -3.61 -4.57 -5.82
CA HIS A 86 -2.97 -5.33 -4.74
C HIS A 86 -1.76 -4.65 -4.05
N ILE A 87 -1.34 -3.46 -4.50
CA ILE A 87 -0.22 -2.70 -3.91
C ILE A 87 -0.44 -1.19 -4.08
N ALA A 88 -0.22 -0.43 -3.01
CA ALA A 88 -0.41 1.02 -3.01
C ALA A 88 0.64 1.74 -2.16
N LEU A 89 1.03 2.95 -2.59
CA LEU A 89 1.96 3.81 -1.89
C LEU A 89 1.37 5.20 -1.72
N ILE A 90 1.38 5.69 -0.47
CA ILE A 90 1.01 7.06 -0.11
C ILE A 90 2.28 7.93 -0.06
N GLU A 91 2.22 9.10 -0.70
CA GLU A 91 3.32 10.08 -0.88
C GLU A 91 3.19 11.34 0.01
#